data_AF-X1LCU6-F1
#
_entry.id   AF-X1LCU6-F1
#
_cell.length_a   1.000
_cell.length_b   1.000
_cell.length_c   1.000
_cell.angle_alpha   90.00
_cell.angle_beta   90.00
_cell.angle_gamma   90.00
#
_symmetry.space_group_name_H-M   'P 1'
#
loop_
_entity.id
_entity.type
_entity.pdbx_description
1 polymer ?
#
loop_
_entity_poly.entity_id
_entity_poly.type
_entity_poly.pdbx_seq_one_letter_code
_entity_poly.pdbx_strand_id
1 'polypeptide(L)'
;SQIGLLGAVVFIANALFILLLFTFSWQIILASYGCRLSFRDVFAARVIGFAVSYLTPSMYIGGEPLRAYMISKRHQLPIAKVGATVVVDKFLELGAGLFFIYLGSIWTLIEYSLPRKIYLTLFTV
;
A
#
# COMPACT_ATOMS: atom_id res chain seq x y z
N SER A 1 5.25 -15.74 25.45
CA SER A 1 5.49 -14.56 24.59
C SER A 1 4.33 -13.58 24.73
N GLN A 2 4.28 -12.86 25.85
CA GLN A 2 3.29 -11.78 25.99
C GLN A 2 3.84 -10.60 25.21
N ILE A 3 3.12 -10.17 24.17
CA ILE A 3 3.39 -8.91 23.48
C ILE A 3 3.18 -7.84 24.56
N GLY A 4 4.26 -7.39 25.20
CA GLY A 4 4.17 -6.36 26.24
C GLY A 4 3.56 -5.09 25.67
N LEU A 5 3.09 -4.19 26.53
CA LEU A 5 2.52 -2.89 26.13
C LEU A 5 3.41 -2.15 25.11
N LEU A 6 4.73 -2.23 25.29
CA LEU A 6 5.72 -1.67 24.37
C LEU A 6 5.61 -2.24 22.95
N GLY A 7 5.44 -3.55 22.80
CA GLY A 7 5.28 -4.18 21.49
C GLY A 7 4.02 -3.73 20.78
N ALA A 8 2.90 -3.59 21.52
CA ALA A 8 1.66 -3.06 20.98
C ALA A 8 1.81 -1.59 20.52
N VAL A 9 2.48 -0.75 21.31
CA VAL A 9 2.73 0.65 20.96
C VAL A 9 3.58 0.76 19.69
N VAL A 10 4.67 -0.02 19.59
CA VAL A 10 5.54 -0.03 18.40
C VAL A 10 4.77 -0.49 17.17
N PHE A 11 3.95 -1.53 17.29
CA PHE A 11 3.13 -2.03 16.18
C PHE A 11 2.14 -0.97 15.68
N ILE A 12 1.41 -0.31 16.60
CA ILE A 12 0.45 0.74 16.25
C ILE A 12 1.17 1.94 15.61
N ALA A 13 2.31 2.36 16.18
CA ALA A 13 3.10 3.45 15.63
C ALA A 13 3.58 3.13 14.20
N ASN A 14 4.07 1.92 13.98
CA ASN A 14 4.48 1.45 12.65
C ASN A 14 3.31 1.42 11.67
N ALA A 15 2.14 0.90 12.08
CA ALA A 15 0.95 0.87 11.23
C ALA A 15 0.49 2.28 10.83
N LEU A 16 0.49 3.23 11.77
CA LEU A 16 0.18 4.63 11.50
C LEU A 16 1.21 5.27 10.57
N PHE A 17 2.50 4.99 10.78
CA PHE A 17 3.56 5.49 9.92
C PHE A 17 3.41 5.00 8.47
N ILE A 18 3.15 3.71 8.28
CA ILE A 18 2.87 3.11 6.97
C ILE A 18 1.64 3.76 6.31
N LEU A 19 0.56 3.96 7.07
CA LEU A 19 -0.65 4.63 6.59
C LEU A 19 -0.38 6.06 6.10
N LEU A 20 0.45 6.82 6.83
CA LEU A 20 0.85 8.16 6.44
C LEU A 20 1.67 8.14 5.14
N LEU A 21 2.65 7.24 5.02
CA LEU A 21 3.47 7.10 3.81
C LEU A 21 2.62 6.79 2.58
N PHE A 22 1.68 5.85 2.69
CA PHE A 22 0.75 5.54 1.59
C PHE A 22 -0.20 6.69 1.26
N THR A 23 -0.55 7.51 2.24
CA THR A 23 -1.34 8.72 2.02
C THR A 23 -0.54 9.77 1.25
N PHE A 24 0.72 10.01 1.66
CA PHE A 24 1.63 10.93 0.96
C PHE A 24 1.89 10.48 -0.47
N SER A 25 2.17 9.18 -0.68
CA SER A 25 2.36 8.61 -2.02
C SER A 25 1.17 8.91 -2.93
N TRP A 26 -0.05 8.59 -2.49
CA TRP A 26 -1.23 8.83 -3.30
C TRP A 26 -1.52 10.32 -3.50
N GLN A 27 -1.22 11.18 -2.52
CA GLN A 27 -1.34 12.64 -2.68
C GLN A 27 -0.42 13.17 -3.77
N ILE A 28 0.81 12.64 -3.90
CA ILE A 28 1.74 13.00 -4.97
C ILE A 28 1.17 12.60 -6.34
N ILE A 29 0.59 11.40 -6.44
CA ILE A 29 -0.06 10.91 -7.67
C ILE A 29 -1.28 11.78 -8.03
N LEU A 30 -2.10 12.14 -7.05
CA LEU A 30 -3.21 13.07 -7.27
C LEU A 30 -2.71 14.42 -7.78
N ALA A 31 -1.66 14.96 -7.16
CA ALA A 31 -1.06 16.22 -7.58
C ALA A 31 -0.47 16.17 -9.00
N SER A 32 0.13 15.04 -9.41
CA SER A 32 0.67 14.87 -10.77
C SER A 32 -0.42 14.81 -11.85
N TYR A 33 -1.62 14.35 -11.48
CA TYR A 33 -2.82 14.44 -12.33
C TYR A 33 -3.49 15.82 -12.26
N GLY A 34 -2.92 16.80 -11.55
CA GLY A 34 -3.49 18.15 -11.40
C GLY A 34 -4.62 18.22 -10.37
N CYS A 35 -4.80 17.19 -9.54
CA CYS A 35 -5.76 17.17 -8.43
C CYS A 35 -5.02 17.59 -7.14
N ARG A 36 -4.95 18.90 -6.87
CA ARG A 36 -4.31 19.43 -5.66
C ARG A 36 -5.29 19.37 -4.48
N LEU A 37 -5.17 18.33 -3.65
CA LEU A 37 -6.03 18.08 -2.50
C LEU A 37 -5.28 18.27 -1.19
N SER A 38 -6.01 18.63 -0.13
CA SER A 38 -5.42 18.73 1.20
C SER A 38 -5.08 17.33 1.73
N PHE A 39 -3.98 17.21 2.50
CA PHE A 39 -3.55 15.92 3.06
C PHE A 39 -4.66 15.25 3.89
N ARG A 40 -5.44 16.06 4.62
CA ARG A 40 -6.55 15.59 5.46
C ARG A 40 -7.61 14.86 4.65
N ASP A 41 -7.91 15.36 3.45
CA ASP A 41 -8.95 14.79 2.59
C ASP A 41 -8.50 13.45 2.00
N VAL A 42 -7.24 13.39 1.56
CA VAL A 42 -6.61 12.17 1.05
C VAL A 42 -6.51 11.13 2.16
N PHE A 43 -6.09 11.54 3.36
CA PHE A 43 -5.99 10.68 4.54
C PHE A 43 -7.35 10.11 4.94
N ALA A 44 -8.38 10.95 5.04
CA ALA A 44 -9.73 10.53 5.40
C ALA A 44 -10.30 9.54 4.37
N ALA A 45 -10.16 9.83 3.07
CA ALA A 45 -10.58 8.92 2.02
C ALA A 45 -9.85 7.58 2.09
N ARG A 46 -8.55 7.59 2.44
CA ARG A 46 -7.75 6.36 2.57
C ARG A 46 -8.17 5.52 3.78
N VAL A 47 -8.38 6.12 4.96
CA VAL A 47 -8.84 5.41 6.16
C VAL A 47 -10.20 4.77 5.92
N ILE A 48 -11.14 5.50 5.30
CA ILE A 48 -12.46 4.96 4.97
C ILE A 48 -12.36 3.84 3.94
N GLY A 49 -11.51 4.01 2.92
CA GLY A 49 -11.19 2.94 1.98
C GLY A 49 -10.68 1.69 2.69
N PHE A 50 -9.70 1.81 3.59
CA PHE A 50 -9.21 0.67 4.36
C PHE A 50 -10.29 0.01 5.21
N ALA A 51 -11.08 0.80 5.96
CA ALA A 51 -12.16 0.27 6.79
C ALA A 51 -13.16 -0.55 5.97
N VAL A 52 -13.54 -0.05 4.78
CA VAL A 52 -14.44 -0.80 3.90
C VAL A 52 -13.78 -2.03 3.31
N SER A 53 -12.53 -1.94 2.83
CA SER A 53 -11.79 -3.12 2.34
C SER A 53 -11.72 -4.24 3.37
N TYR A 54 -11.58 -3.93 4.67
CA TYR A 54 -11.56 -4.94 5.74
C TYR A 54 -12.95 -5.50 6.07
N LEU A 55 -14.02 -4.75 5.82
CA LEU A 55 -15.38 -5.18 6.10
C LEU A 55 -16.03 -5.94 4.93
N THR A 56 -15.63 -5.67 3.69
CA THR A 56 -16.14 -6.39 2.52
C THR A 56 -15.41 -7.72 2.33
N PRO A 57 -16.10 -8.88 2.39
CA PRO A 57 -15.53 -10.19 2.04
C PRO A 57 -15.39 -10.37 0.51
N SER A 58 -15.26 -9.27 -0.24
CA SER A 58 -15.02 -9.28 -1.68
C SER A 58 -13.52 -9.13 -1.93
N MET A 59 -12.96 -10.09 -2.66
CA MET A 59 -11.56 -10.18 -3.05
C MET A 59 -11.09 -8.84 -3.64
N TYR A 60 -10.34 -8.05 -2.85
CA TYR A 60 -9.53 -6.90 -3.25
C TYR A 60 -10.21 -5.66 -3.88
N ILE A 61 -11.53 -5.61 -4.11
CA ILE A 61 -12.21 -4.51 -4.84
C ILE A 61 -13.15 -3.66 -3.93
N GLY A 62 -12.99 -3.70 -2.61
CA GLY A 62 -13.93 -3.06 -1.68
C GLY A 62 -13.72 -1.55 -1.50
N GLY A 63 -12.57 -1.16 -0.94
CA GLY A 63 -12.34 0.22 -0.49
C GLY A 63 -11.75 1.18 -1.51
N GLU A 64 -11.14 0.64 -2.57
CA GLU A 64 -10.43 1.44 -3.57
C GLU A 64 -11.39 2.24 -4.49
N PRO A 65 -12.50 1.65 -5.00
CA PRO A 65 -13.52 2.42 -5.69
C PRO A 65 -14.15 3.48 -4.78
N LEU A 66 -14.32 3.16 -3.49
CA LEU A 66 -14.92 4.07 -2.52
C LEU A 66 -14.06 5.30 -2.27
N ARG A 67 -12.75 5.15 -2.02
CA ARG A 67 -11.86 6.31 -1.85
C ARG A 67 -11.83 7.20 -3.10
N ALA A 68 -11.88 6.60 -4.30
CA ALA A 68 -11.97 7.35 -5.55
C ALA A 68 -13.28 8.13 -5.65
N TYR A 69 -14.41 7.48 -5.33
CA TYR A 69 -15.73 8.10 -5.31
C TYR A 69 -15.83 9.25 -4.31
N MET A 70 -15.30 9.08 -3.11
CA MET A 70 -15.32 10.12 -2.07
C MET A 70 -14.58 11.39 -2.50
N ILE A 71 -13.37 11.22 -3.04
CA ILE A 71 -12.56 12.35 -3.54
C ILE A 71 -13.23 13.01 -4.74
N SER A 72 -13.70 12.19 -5.69
CA SER A 72 -14.43 12.64 -6.88
C SER A 72 -15.64 13.50 -6.51
N LYS A 73 -16.50 12.99 -5.62
CA LYS A 73 -17.72 13.68 -5.16
C LYS A 73 -17.41 14.95 -4.38
N ARG A 74 -16.44 14.91 -3.47
CA ARG A 74 -16.12 16.04 -2.59
C ARG A 74 -15.48 17.21 -3.32
N HIS A 75 -14.66 16.93 -4.33
CA HIS A 75 -13.93 17.94 -5.10
C HIS A 75 -14.48 18.16 -6.52
N GLN A 76 -15.63 17.55 -6.85
CA GLN A 76 -16.28 17.62 -8.16
C GLN A 76 -15.32 17.27 -9.32
N LEU A 77 -14.45 16.28 -9.07
CA LEU A 77 -13.46 15.81 -10.05
C LEU A 77 -14.06 14.69 -10.90
N PRO A 78 -13.64 14.53 -12.18
CA PRO A 78 -14.07 13.40 -12.99
C PRO A 78 -13.65 12.07 -12.33
N ILE A 79 -14.60 11.16 -12.11
CA ILE A 79 -14.34 9.87 -11.44
C ILE A 79 -13.29 9.04 -12.20
N ALA A 80 -13.28 9.07 -13.53
CA ALA A 80 -12.27 8.40 -14.34
C ALA A 80 -10.84 8.93 -14.05
N LYS A 81 -10.71 10.24 -13.84
CA LYS A 81 -9.44 10.89 -13.52
C LYS A 81 -8.94 10.46 -12.14
N VAL A 82 -9.79 10.48 -11.12
CA VAL A 82 -9.42 10.03 -9.77
C VAL A 82 -9.17 8.52 -9.74
N GLY A 83 -10.00 7.74 -10.44
CA GLY A 83 -9.84 6.29 -10.58
C GLY A 83 -8.49 5.91 -11.19
N ALA A 84 -8.03 6.62 -12.22
CA ALA A 84 -6.70 6.42 -12.79
C ALA A 84 -5.58 6.58 -11.74
N THR A 85 -5.69 7.58 -10.85
CA THR A 85 -4.70 7.75 -9.76
C THR A 85 -4.70 6.59 -8.77
N VAL A 86 -5.86 5.99 -8.50
CA VAL A 86 -6.00 4.83 -7.61
C VAL A 86 -5.36 3.59 -8.24
N VAL A 87 -5.54 3.41 -9.55
CA VAL A 87 -4.89 2.34 -10.31
C VAL A 87 -3.36 2.51 -10.27
N VAL A 88 -2.84 3.70 -10.59
CA VAL A 88 -1.40 3.99 -10.55
C VAL A 88 -0.82 3.77 -9.15
N ASP A 89 -1.51 4.24 -8.11
CA ASP A 89 -1.14 4.02 -6.71
C ASP A 89 -1.00 2.52 -6.39
N LYS A 90 -1.92 1.69 -6.89
CA LYS A 90 -1.89 0.24 -6.68
C LYS A 90 -0.75 -0.44 -7.42
N PHE A 91 -0.48 -0.03 -8.66
CA PHE A 91 0.66 -0.54 -9.43
C PHE A 91 1.99 -0.18 -8.77
N LEU A 92 2.12 1.03 -8.23
CA LEU A 92 3.31 1.44 -7.48
C LEU A 92 3.46 0.67 -6.17
N GLU A 93 2.37 0.43 -5.43
CA GLU A 93 2.37 -0.39 -4.22
C GLU A 93 2.86 -1.82 -4.50
N LEU A 94 2.27 -2.47 -5.51
CA LEU A 94 2.66 -3.82 -5.92
C LEU A 94 4.10 -3.87 -6.45
N GLY A 95 4.46 -2.90 -7.29
CA GLY A 95 5.81 -2.79 -7.86
C GLY A 95 6.88 -2.58 -6.79
N ALA A 96 6.63 -1.69 -5.82
CA ALA A 96 7.52 -1.46 -4.69
C ALA A 96 7.65 -2.70 -3.81
N GLY A 97 6.55 -3.42 -3.55
CA GLY A 97 6.56 -4.67 -2.80
C GLY A 97 7.40 -5.76 -3.48
N LEU A 98 7.20 -5.96 -4.79
CA LEU A 98 7.98 -6.92 -5.57
C LEU A 98 9.46 -6.54 -5.63
N PHE A 99 9.75 -5.26 -5.81
CA PHE A 99 11.13 -4.76 -5.81
C PHE A 99 11.82 -4.97 -4.45
N PHE A 100 11.11 -4.73 -3.36
CA PHE A 100 11.62 -4.97 -2.01
C PHE A 100 11.91 -6.46 -1.77
N ILE A 101 11.00 -7.35 -2.16
CA ILE A 101 11.20 -8.81 -2.07
C ILE A 101 12.41 -9.25 -2.91
N TYR A 102 12.55 -8.70 -4.12
CA TYR A 102 13.68 -9.01 -5.01
C TYR A 102 15.02 -8.57 -4.43
N LEU A 103 15.12 -7.36 -3.87
CA LEU A 103 16.34 -6.90 -3.23
C LEU A 103 16.64 -7.69 -1.95
N GLY A 104 15.62 -7.98 -1.15
CA GLY A 104 15.76 -8.78 0.07
C GLY A 104 16.22 -10.21 -0.21
N SER A 105 15.75 -10.82 -1.30
CA SER A 105 16.17 -12.16 -1.70
C SER A 105 17.64 -12.19 -2.14
N ILE A 106 18.09 -11.20 -2.94
CA ILE A 106 19.51 -11.05 -3.31
C ILE A 106 20.37 -10.87 -2.05
N TRP A 107 19.96 -9.97 -1.15
CA TRP A 107 20.69 -9.71 0.08
C TRP A 107 20.83 -10.98 0.94
N THR A 108 19.73 -11.72 1.09
CA THR A 108 19.71 -12.99 1.84
C THR A 108 20.62 -14.04 1.20
N LEU A 109 20.68 -14.13 -0.12
CA LEU A 109 21.55 -15.07 -0.84
C LEU A 109 23.05 -14.75 -0.68
N ILE A 110 23.39 -13.48 -0.48
CA ILE A 110 24.77 -13.03 -0.27
C ILE A 110 25.21 -13.29 1.17
N GLU A 111 24.37 -12.95 2.15
CA GLU A 111 24.72 -13.00 3.57
C GLU A 111 24.56 -14.40 4.18
N TYR A 112 23.61 -15.20 3.69
CA TYR A 112 23.38 -16.56 4.14
C TYR A 112 23.94 -17.56 3.12
N SER A 113 25.00 -18.28 3.48
CA SER A 113 25.51 -19.43 2.71
C SER A 113 24.50 -20.58 2.77
N LEU A 114 23.51 -20.53 1.87
CA LEU A 114 22.45 -21.52 1.80
C LEU A 114 23.04 -22.92 1.52
N PRO A 115 22.53 -23.99 2.14
CA PRO A 115 22.91 -25.36 1.79
C PRO A 115 22.71 -25.60 0.29
N ARG A 116 23.69 -26.23 -0.39
CA ARG A 116 23.67 -26.53 -1.84
C ARG A 116 22.36 -27.16 -2.37
N LYS A 117 21.59 -27.83 -1.50
CA LYS A 117 20.29 -28.44 -1.81
C LYS A 117 19.20 -27.45 -2.23
N ILE A 118 19.22 -26.20 -1.73
CA ILE A 118 18.21 -25.17 -2.07
C ILE A 118 18.49 -24.57 -3.46
N TYR A 119 19.77 -24.42 -3.82
CA TYR A 119 20.15 -23.96 -5.16
C TYR A 119 19.76 -24.96 -6.26
N LEU A 120 19.84 -26.27 -5.98
CA LEU A 120 19.44 -27.30 -6.94
C LEU A 120 17.92 -27.36 -7.16
N THR A 121 17.10 -27.04 -6.16
CA THR A 121 15.63 -27.05 -6.29
C THR A 121 15.09 -25.86 -7.08
N LEU A 122 15.79 -24.72 -7.07
CA LEU A 122 15.45 -23.55 -7.89
C LEU A 122 15.76 -23.74 -9.38
N PHE A 123 16.66 -24.66 -9.73
CA PHE A 123 17.07 -24.95 -11.12
C PHE A 123 16.32 -26.13 -11.75
N THR A 124 15.52 -26.88 -10.97
CA THR A 124 14.78 -28.07 -11.42
C THR A 124 13.28 -27.85 -11.58
N VAL A 125 12.80 -26.61 -11.42
CA VAL A 125 11.45 -26.15 -11.77
C VAL A 125 11.56 -25.25 -13.00
#